data_AF-A0A0F5MW22-F1
#
_entry.id   AF-A0A0F5MW22-F1
#
_cell.length_a   1.000
_cell.length_b   1.000
_cell.length_c   1.000
_cell.angle_alpha   90.00
_cell.angle_beta   90.00
_cell.angle_gamma   90.00
#
_symmetry.space_group_name_H-M   'P 1'
#
loop_
_entity.id
_entity.type
_entity.pdbx_description
1 polymer ?
#
loop_
_entity_poly.entity_id
_entity_poly.type
_entity_poly.pdbx_seq_one_letter_code
_entity_poly.pdbx_strand_id
1 'polypeptide(L)'
;MVSIRSSSAPIDVRQLGTVDYEAAWQLQRELAEARSAGGPDTLLLLEHPAVYTAGRRTEPHERPMDGTPVVDTDRGGKITWHGPGQLVGYPVIGLAEPLDVVNYVRRLEESLIEVCNTLGLNTVRIDGRSGVWLPPGAGRPARKIAAIGVRVARATTLHGFALNCDCDLSAYGSIVPCGITDAGVTSLSAELGFATGVDDVREAVARAVVDALDGVLPVREHSEPRVPSTP
;
A
#
# COMPACT_ATOMS: atom_id res chain seq x y z
N MET A 1 -18.72 -3.27 12.00
CA MET A 1 -18.11 -1.94 12.19
C MET A 1 -18.85 -0.97 11.28
N VAL A 2 -18.88 0.34 11.54
CA VAL A 2 -19.49 1.30 10.58
C VAL A 2 -18.54 1.48 9.38
N SER A 3 -19.09 1.62 8.17
CA SER A 3 -18.31 1.91 6.96
C SER A 3 -17.52 3.22 7.12
N ILE A 4 -16.33 3.31 6.52
CA ILE A 4 -15.56 4.57 6.46
C ILE A 4 -16.00 5.47 5.29
N ARG A 5 -16.84 4.93 4.40
CA ARG A 5 -17.25 5.59 3.15
C ARG A 5 -18.44 6.52 3.36
N SER A 6 -18.51 7.58 2.57
CA SER A 6 -19.69 8.47 2.51
C SER A 6 -20.82 7.92 1.64
N SER A 7 -20.58 6.84 0.88
CA SER A 7 -21.56 6.19 0.02
C SER A 7 -21.57 4.68 0.28
N SER A 8 -22.76 4.07 0.21
CA SER A 8 -22.95 2.62 0.25
C SER A 8 -23.04 1.99 -1.14
N ALA A 9 -22.94 2.78 -2.22
CA ALA A 9 -22.92 2.24 -3.58
C ALA A 9 -21.75 1.25 -3.76
N PRO A 10 -21.88 0.23 -4.62
CA PRO A 10 -20.78 -0.68 -4.91
C PRO A 10 -19.54 0.07 -5.38
N ILE A 11 -18.36 -0.38 -4.92
CA ILE A 11 -17.08 0.12 -5.41
C ILE A 11 -16.84 -0.46 -6.81
N ASP A 12 -16.51 0.40 -7.76
CA ASP A 12 -16.06 -0.01 -9.10
C ASP A 12 -14.63 -0.55 -9.01
N VAL A 13 -14.48 -1.87 -9.02
CA VAL A 13 -13.16 -2.53 -8.97
C VAL A 13 -12.63 -2.73 -10.39
N ARG A 14 -11.49 -2.12 -10.69
CA ARG A 14 -10.84 -2.21 -12.00
C ARG A 14 -9.51 -2.96 -11.90
N GLN A 15 -9.49 -4.16 -12.46
CA GLN A 15 -8.27 -4.94 -12.65
C GLN A 15 -7.58 -4.46 -13.94
N LEU A 16 -6.53 -3.66 -13.80
CA LEU A 16 -5.70 -3.20 -14.90
C LEU A 16 -4.42 -4.05 -14.96
N GLY A 17 -3.78 -4.05 -16.14
CA GLY A 17 -2.45 -4.64 -16.32
C GLY A 17 -1.34 -3.72 -15.84
N THR A 18 -0.25 -3.66 -16.60
CA THR A 18 0.84 -2.71 -16.37
C THR A 18 0.48 -1.34 -16.92
N VAL A 19 0.56 -0.30 -16.09
CA VAL A 19 0.24 1.09 -16.47
C VAL A 19 1.40 2.00 -16.08
N ASP A 20 1.77 2.94 -16.94
CA ASP A 20 2.74 3.98 -16.59
C ASP A 20 2.30 4.76 -15.33
N TYR A 21 3.27 5.15 -14.51
CA TYR A 21 2.99 5.77 -13.21
C TYR A 21 2.26 7.12 -13.35
N GLU A 22 2.70 7.99 -14.26
CA GLU A 22 2.08 9.30 -14.44
C GLU A 22 0.69 9.18 -15.06
N ALA A 23 0.51 8.24 -16.01
CA ALA A 23 -0.79 7.93 -16.58
C ALA A 23 -1.79 7.42 -15.53
N ALA A 24 -1.36 6.49 -14.65
CA ALA A 24 -2.21 6.02 -13.56
C ALA A 24 -2.50 7.11 -12.52
N TRP A 25 -1.55 8.01 -12.26
CA TRP A 25 -1.74 9.14 -11.35
C TRP A 25 -2.75 10.15 -11.92
N GLN A 26 -2.72 10.40 -13.22
CA GLN A 26 -3.71 11.22 -13.91
C GLN A 26 -5.11 10.59 -13.83
N LEU A 27 -5.22 9.28 -14.08
CA LEU A 27 -6.47 8.53 -13.95
C LEU A 27 -7.05 8.64 -12.52
N GLN A 28 -6.21 8.52 -11.49
CA GLN A 28 -6.66 8.71 -10.09
C GLN A 28 -7.27 10.09 -9.85
N ARG A 29 -6.68 11.16 -10.42
CA ARG A 29 -7.19 12.53 -10.29
C ARG A 29 -8.54 12.70 -10.98
N GLU A 30 -8.68 12.14 -12.18
CA GLU A 30 -9.93 12.17 -12.93
C GLU A 30 -11.05 11.43 -12.18
N LEU A 31 -10.75 10.25 -11.63
CA LEU A 31 -11.68 9.49 -10.80
C LEU A 31 -12.04 10.23 -9.51
N ALA A 32 -11.11 10.94 -8.89
CA ALA A 32 -11.38 11.69 -7.66
C ALA A 32 -12.30 12.91 -7.93
N GLU A 33 -12.11 13.61 -9.05
CA GLU A 33 -13.03 14.68 -9.46
C GLU A 33 -14.41 14.11 -9.84
N ALA A 34 -14.47 12.99 -10.56
CA ALA A 34 -15.73 12.30 -10.86
C ALA A 34 -16.45 11.86 -9.58
N ARG A 35 -15.72 11.30 -8.60
CA ARG A 35 -16.26 10.91 -7.30
C ARG A 35 -16.78 12.10 -6.50
N SER A 36 -16.07 13.23 -6.55
CA SER A 36 -16.48 14.49 -5.92
C SER A 36 -17.76 15.06 -6.57
N ALA A 37 -17.96 14.80 -7.86
CA ALA A 37 -19.18 15.16 -8.60
C ALA A 37 -20.35 14.16 -8.41
N GLY A 38 -20.22 13.18 -7.51
CA GLY A 38 -21.26 12.18 -7.22
C GLY A 38 -21.13 10.86 -7.97
N GLY A 39 -20.02 10.65 -8.69
CA GLY A 39 -19.67 9.37 -9.31
C GLY A 39 -19.36 8.25 -8.29
N PRO A 40 -19.09 7.03 -8.76
CA PRO A 40 -18.83 5.89 -7.89
C PRO A 40 -17.45 5.95 -7.21
N ASP A 41 -17.33 5.30 -6.06
CA ASP A 41 -16.02 4.94 -5.50
C ASP A 41 -15.32 3.96 -6.45
N THR A 42 -14.01 4.05 -6.60
CA THR A 42 -13.24 3.17 -7.51
C THR A 42 -12.04 2.56 -6.78
N LEU A 43 -11.75 1.28 -7.03
CA LEU A 43 -10.50 0.63 -6.63
C LEU A 43 -9.75 0.18 -7.89
N LEU A 44 -8.61 0.82 -8.17
CA LEU A 44 -7.70 0.38 -9.22
C LEU A 44 -6.73 -0.65 -8.65
N LEU A 45 -6.52 -1.75 -9.37
CA LEU A 45 -5.50 -2.76 -9.07
C LEU A 45 -4.64 -2.96 -10.32
N LEU A 46 -3.34 -2.70 -10.21
CA LEU A 46 -2.44 -2.61 -11.36
C LEU A 46 -0.99 -2.93 -10.98
N GLU A 47 -0.14 -2.99 -11.98
CA GLU A 47 1.31 -2.95 -11.82
C GLU A 47 1.89 -1.71 -12.52
N HIS A 48 3.07 -1.27 -12.09
CA HIS A 48 3.82 -0.25 -12.80
C HIS A 48 5.04 -0.86 -13.50
N PRO A 49 5.51 -0.25 -14.60
CA PRO A 49 6.92 -0.34 -14.96
C PRO A 49 7.80 0.08 -13.78
N ALA A 50 9.06 -0.36 -13.75
CA ALA A 50 9.98 -0.03 -12.66
C ALA A 50 10.11 1.49 -12.48
N VAL A 51 9.79 1.99 -11.28
CA VAL A 51 9.77 3.43 -10.97
C VAL A 51 10.03 3.68 -9.49
N TYR A 52 10.89 4.65 -9.19
CA TYR A 52 11.00 5.22 -7.85
C TYR A 52 10.06 6.41 -7.71
N THR A 53 9.35 6.49 -6.59
CA THR A 53 8.46 7.62 -6.30
C THR A 53 8.81 8.22 -4.95
N ALA A 54 8.94 9.54 -4.89
CA ALA A 54 9.29 10.28 -3.68
C ALA A 54 8.08 11.06 -3.17
N GLY A 55 7.54 10.66 -2.02
CA GLY A 55 6.52 11.43 -1.31
C GLY A 55 7.09 12.71 -0.69
N ARG A 56 6.20 13.59 -0.19
CA ARG A 56 6.55 14.94 0.31
C ARG A 56 7.62 14.99 1.41
N ARG A 57 7.85 13.89 2.13
CA ARG A 57 8.79 13.82 3.26
C ARG A 57 10.15 13.24 2.87
N THR A 58 10.37 12.90 1.60
CA THR A 58 11.59 12.26 1.14
C THR A 58 12.77 13.21 1.27
N GLU A 59 13.84 12.76 1.91
CA GLU A 59 15.08 13.50 2.07
C GLU A 59 16.09 13.13 0.97
N PRO A 60 17.01 14.03 0.57
CA PRO A 60 17.93 13.77 -0.54
C PRO A 60 18.77 12.51 -0.39
N HIS A 61 19.22 12.19 0.82
CA HIS A 61 20.05 11.02 1.11
C HIS A 61 19.30 9.68 1.04
N GLU A 62 17.97 9.71 0.93
CA GLU A 62 17.13 8.51 0.83
C GLU A 62 16.94 8.07 -0.63
N ARG A 63 17.27 8.95 -1.58
CA ARG A 63 17.13 8.73 -3.03
C ARG A 63 18.24 7.82 -3.59
N PRO A 64 18.03 7.20 -4.76
CA PRO A 64 19.09 6.52 -5.48
C PRO A 64 20.27 7.46 -5.74
N MET A 65 21.47 6.99 -5.39
CA MET A 65 22.72 7.74 -5.58
C MET A 65 23.39 7.47 -6.93
N ASP A 66 22.85 6.53 -7.71
CA ASP A 66 23.32 6.14 -9.03
C ASP A 66 22.73 6.98 -10.19
N GLY A 67 21.90 7.97 -9.85
CA GLY A 67 21.24 8.85 -10.83
C GLY A 67 19.96 8.29 -11.43
N THR A 68 19.45 7.16 -10.93
CA THR A 68 18.16 6.62 -11.38
C THR A 68 17.04 7.66 -11.19
N PRO A 69 16.23 7.95 -12.23
CA PRO A 69 15.14 8.92 -12.12
C PRO A 69 14.15 8.58 -11.00
N VAL A 70 13.62 9.62 -10.34
CA VAL A 70 12.62 9.52 -9.28
C VAL A 70 11.47 10.47 -9.60
N VAL A 71 10.24 9.97 -9.57
CA VAL A 71 9.04 10.79 -9.74
C VAL A 71 8.63 11.39 -8.39
N ASP A 72 8.67 12.70 -8.27
CA ASP A 72 8.14 13.40 -7.10
C ASP A 72 6.60 13.39 -7.11
N THR A 73 6.01 12.97 -6.00
CA THR A 73 4.56 12.76 -5.87
C THR A 73 4.01 13.46 -4.63
N ASP A 74 2.69 13.67 -4.61
CA ASP A 74 2.00 14.39 -3.54
C ASP A 74 1.47 13.49 -2.42
N ARG A 75 1.71 12.17 -2.48
CA ARG A 75 1.34 11.22 -1.42
C ARG A 75 2.10 11.48 -0.12
N GLY A 76 1.51 11.00 0.98
CA GLY A 76 2.23 10.84 2.24
C GLY A 76 3.39 9.86 2.15
N GLY A 77 4.22 9.86 3.19
CA GLY A 77 5.42 9.02 3.27
C GLY A 77 6.64 9.60 2.55
N LYS A 78 7.71 8.79 2.51
CA LYS A 78 9.00 9.11 1.89
C LYS A 78 9.14 8.34 0.55
N ILE A 79 10.36 8.03 0.14
CA ILE A 79 10.62 7.28 -1.10
C ILE A 79 10.19 5.82 -1.02
N THR A 80 9.75 5.28 -2.17
CA THR A 80 9.50 3.84 -2.38
C THR A 80 9.80 3.48 -3.83
N TRP A 81 9.76 2.18 -4.13
CA TRP A 81 9.82 1.63 -5.48
C TRP A 81 8.53 0.88 -5.82
N HIS A 82 8.18 0.92 -7.11
CA HIS A 82 7.16 0.09 -7.74
C HIS A 82 7.73 -0.57 -9.00
N GLY A 83 7.20 -1.71 -9.39
CA GLY A 83 7.60 -2.39 -10.62
C GLY A 83 6.85 -3.70 -10.84
N PRO A 84 7.25 -4.47 -11.87
CA PRO A 84 6.67 -5.78 -12.17
C PRO A 84 6.73 -6.71 -10.95
N GLY A 85 5.65 -7.45 -10.72
CA GLY A 85 5.49 -8.37 -9.60
C GLY A 85 5.09 -7.72 -8.27
N GLN A 86 4.73 -6.43 -8.30
CA GLN A 86 4.19 -5.71 -7.15
C GLN A 86 2.76 -5.25 -7.44
N LEU A 87 1.80 -5.77 -6.69
CA LEU A 87 0.40 -5.35 -6.83
C LEU A 87 0.22 -3.98 -6.19
N VAL A 88 -0.09 -2.99 -7.01
CA VAL A 88 -0.40 -1.62 -6.58
C VAL A 88 -1.92 -1.44 -6.56
N GLY A 89 -2.43 -0.93 -5.45
CA GLY A 89 -3.85 -0.63 -5.25
C GLY A 89 -4.08 0.85 -4.99
N TYR A 90 -4.99 1.45 -5.77
CA TYR A 90 -5.42 2.84 -5.60
C TYR A 90 -6.94 2.91 -5.33
N PRO A 91 -7.35 2.86 -4.05
CA PRO A 91 -8.71 3.16 -3.67
C PRO A 91 -8.95 4.68 -3.76
N VAL A 92 -9.78 5.08 -4.72
CA VAL A 92 -10.30 6.44 -4.90
C VAL A 92 -11.71 6.49 -4.32
N ILE A 93 -11.79 6.81 -3.03
CA ILE A 93 -12.96 6.60 -2.17
C ILE A 93 -13.35 7.92 -1.52
N GLY A 94 -14.63 8.26 -1.56
CA GLY A 94 -15.18 9.34 -0.74
C GLY A 94 -15.37 8.87 0.70
N LEU A 95 -14.65 9.49 1.64
CA LEU A 95 -14.74 9.20 3.07
C LEU A 95 -15.92 9.93 3.72
N ALA A 96 -16.46 9.34 4.78
CA ALA A 96 -17.43 10.01 5.65
C ALA A 96 -16.74 11.11 6.47
N GLU A 97 -17.50 12.15 6.81
CA GLU A 97 -17.03 13.24 7.67
C GLU A 97 -17.58 13.10 9.11
N PRO A 98 -16.82 13.49 10.14
CA PRO A 98 -15.46 14.04 10.10
C PRO A 98 -14.41 13.02 9.65
N LEU A 99 -13.39 13.48 8.91
CA LEU A 99 -12.39 12.61 8.30
C LEU A 99 -11.53 11.88 9.35
N ASP A 100 -11.42 10.56 9.22
CA ASP A 100 -10.49 9.73 9.99
C ASP A 100 -9.51 9.00 9.05
N VAL A 101 -8.45 9.72 8.67
CA VAL A 101 -7.42 9.21 7.75
C VAL A 101 -6.63 8.07 8.39
N VAL A 102 -6.47 8.07 9.72
CA VAL A 102 -5.77 7.00 10.44
C VAL A 102 -6.58 5.71 10.35
N ASN A 103 -7.89 5.77 10.61
CA ASN A 103 -8.76 4.60 10.47
C ASN A 103 -8.82 4.08 9.02
N TYR A 104 -8.81 4.98 8.02
CA TYR A 104 -8.70 4.58 6.62
C TYR A 104 -7.39 3.79 6.35
N VAL A 105 -6.24 4.28 6.80
CA VAL A 105 -4.97 3.56 6.68
C VAL A 105 -5.02 2.23 7.42
N ARG A 106 -5.60 2.17 8.63
CA ARG A 106 -5.76 0.91 9.38
C ARG A 106 -6.61 -0.10 8.63
N ARG A 107 -7.65 0.31 7.90
CA ARG A 107 -8.47 -0.58 7.06
C ARG A 107 -7.69 -1.14 5.87
N LEU A 108 -6.85 -0.34 5.22
CA LEU A 108 -5.95 -0.83 4.18
C LEU A 108 -4.95 -1.84 4.76
N GLU A 109 -4.34 -1.54 5.91
CA GLU A 109 -3.48 -2.50 6.61
C GLU A 109 -4.23 -3.79 6.95
N GLU A 110 -5.47 -3.71 7.45
CA GLU A 110 -6.26 -4.88 7.81
C GLU A 110 -6.55 -5.76 6.61
N SER A 111 -6.95 -5.15 5.48
CA SER A 111 -7.25 -5.89 4.26
C SER A 111 -6.04 -6.70 3.76
N LEU A 112 -4.85 -6.10 3.82
CA LEU A 112 -3.62 -6.75 3.38
C LEU A 112 -3.11 -7.77 4.40
N ILE A 113 -3.31 -7.53 5.70
CA ILE A 113 -3.03 -8.51 6.75
C ILE A 113 -3.91 -9.75 6.57
N GLU A 114 -5.22 -9.56 6.33
CA GLU A 114 -6.14 -10.67 6.08
C GLU A 114 -5.70 -11.51 4.89
N VAL A 115 -5.37 -10.87 3.75
CA VAL A 115 -4.84 -11.58 2.58
C VAL A 115 -3.59 -12.38 2.93
N CYS A 116 -2.61 -11.78 3.62
CA CYS A 116 -1.39 -12.48 4.03
C CYS A 116 -1.69 -13.67 4.97
N ASN A 117 -2.60 -13.48 5.92
CA ASN A 117 -2.98 -14.52 6.88
C ASN A 117 -3.66 -15.71 6.17
N THR A 118 -4.51 -15.46 5.17
CA THR A 118 -5.14 -16.53 4.38
C THR A 118 -4.12 -17.35 3.57
N LEU A 119 -2.98 -16.75 3.23
CA LEU A 119 -1.85 -17.42 2.60
C LEU A 119 -0.91 -18.11 3.61
N GLY A 120 -1.21 -18.04 4.91
CA GLY A 120 -0.42 -18.64 5.98
C GLY A 120 0.73 -17.76 6.51
N LEU A 121 0.78 -16.48 6.13
CA LEU A 121 1.77 -15.52 6.61
C LEU A 121 1.22 -14.69 7.77
N ASN A 122 1.77 -14.88 8.97
CA ASN A 122 1.39 -14.08 10.13
C ASN A 122 2.00 -12.66 10.04
N THR A 123 1.20 -11.70 9.60
CA THR A 123 1.61 -10.31 9.43
C THR A 123 1.04 -9.39 10.52
N VAL A 124 1.77 -8.31 10.80
CA VAL A 124 1.51 -7.37 11.90
C VAL A 124 1.61 -5.92 11.44
N ARG A 125 1.15 -5.02 12.31
CA ARG A 125 1.44 -3.59 12.26
C ARG A 125 2.59 -3.29 13.20
N ILE A 126 3.48 -2.38 12.79
CA ILE A 126 4.51 -1.83 13.67
C ILE A 126 4.13 -0.40 14.00
N ASP A 127 4.08 -0.07 15.29
CA ASP A 127 3.70 1.28 15.71
C ASP A 127 4.63 2.36 15.12
N GLY A 128 4.01 3.46 14.67
CA GLY A 128 4.68 4.53 13.95
C GLY A 128 5.19 4.20 12.52
N ARG A 129 4.97 2.98 12.01
CA ARG A 129 5.43 2.54 10.68
C ARG A 129 4.28 1.98 9.83
N SER A 130 3.59 2.85 9.10
CA SER A 130 2.49 2.46 8.22
C SER A 130 2.88 1.36 7.23
N GLY A 131 1.95 0.45 6.98
CA GLY A 131 2.15 -0.72 6.11
C GLY A 131 2.02 -2.04 6.86
N VAL A 132 2.24 -3.12 6.13
CA VAL A 132 2.12 -4.49 6.65
C VAL A 132 3.49 -5.13 6.72
N TRP A 133 3.74 -5.83 7.82
CA TRP A 133 5.07 -6.32 8.19
C TRP A 133 5.01 -7.78 8.60
N LEU A 134 6.09 -8.52 8.34
CA LEU A 134 6.39 -9.72 9.12
C LEU A 134 7.15 -9.28 10.39
N PRO A 135 6.79 -9.83 11.57
CA PRO A 135 7.47 -9.49 12.81
C PRO A 135 8.94 -9.94 12.77
N PRO A 136 9.80 -9.38 13.64
CA PRO A 136 11.15 -9.89 13.82
C PRO A 136 11.09 -11.35 14.30
N GLY A 137 12.02 -12.18 13.82
CA GLY A 137 12.01 -13.61 14.14
C GLY A 137 13.10 -14.36 13.40
N ALA A 138 13.55 -15.49 13.98
CA ALA A 138 14.60 -16.34 13.41
C ALA A 138 15.89 -15.56 13.01
N GLY A 139 16.27 -14.56 13.81
CA GLY A 139 17.45 -13.72 13.55
C GLY A 139 17.28 -12.68 12.44
N ARG A 140 16.10 -12.56 11.84
CA ARG A 140 15.77 -11.53 10.84
C ARG A 140 15.08 -10.35 11.52
N PRO A 141 15.36 -9.10 11.09
CA PRO A 141 14.61 -7.94 11.55
C PRO A 141 13.14 -8.04 11.08
N ALA A 142 12.30 -7.10 11.50
CA ALA A 142 11.00 -6.92 10.87
C ALA A 142 11.15 -6.65 9.37
N ARG A 143 10.20 -7.12 8.56
CA ARG A 143 10.28 -7.02 7.09
C ARG A 143 8.99 -6.51 6.51
N LYS A 144 9.05 -5.43 5.75
CA LYS A 144 7.87 -4.83 5.13
C LYS A 144 7.44 -5.63 3.91
N ILE A 145 6.20 -6.10 3.90
CA ILE A 145 5.62 -6.81 2.74
C ILE A 145 4.68 -5.91 1.92
N ALA A 146 4.07 -4.91 2.57
CA ALA A 146 3.27 -3.91 1.88
C ALA A 146 3.54 -2.49 2.37
N ALA A 147 3.72 -1.57 1.43
CA ALA A 147 3.82 -0.13 1.70
C ALA A 147 2.45 0.53 1.56
N ILE A 148 2.17 1.53 2.40
CA ILE A 148 0.93 2.33 2.33
C ILE A 148 1.30 3.81 2.40
N GLY A 149 0.86 4.56 1.39
CA GLY A 149 1.04 5.99 1.26
C GLY A 149 -0.16 6.60 0.57
N VAL A 150 -0.95 7.36 1.33
CA VAL A 150 -2.23 7.92 0.87
C VAL A 150 -2.20 9.44 0.91
N ARG A 151 -3.15 10.05 0.20
CA ARG A 151 -3.51 11.47 0.34
C ARG A 151 -5.04 11.56 0.40
N VAL A 152 -5.58 12.49 1.19
CA VAL A 152 -7.00 12.84 1.14
C VAL A 152 -7.13 14.29 0.71
N ALA A 153 -8.00 14.55 -0.26
CA ALA A 153 -8.33 15.88 -0.73
C ALA A 153 -9.83 15.96 -1.03
N ARG A 154 -10.52 17.00 -0.55
CA ARG A 154 -11.98 17.14 -0.67
C ARG A 154 -12.74 15.85 -0.24
N ALA A 155 -12.36 15.32 0.92
CA ALA A 155 -12.86 14.04 1.48
C ALA A 155 -12.65 12.79 0.58
N THR A 156 -11.96 12.89 -0.55
CA THR A 156 -11.70 11.77 -1.47
C THR A 156 -10.24 11.31 -1.37
N THR A 157 -10.03 9.99 -1.33
CA THR A 157 -8.71 9.39 -1.21
C THR A 157 -8.00 9.33 -2.57
N LEU A 158 -6.68 9.42 -2.52
CA LEU A 158 -5.74 9.25 -3.64
C LEU A 158 -4.57 8.41 -3.16
N HIS A 159 -3.86 7.80 -4.12
CA HIS A 159 -2.83 6.80 -3.90
C HIS A 159 -3.39 5.59 -3.13
N GLY A 160 -2.59 4.92 -2.31
CA GLY A 160 -3.04 3.67 -1.70
C GLY A 160 -1.90 2.83 -1.17
N PHE A 161 -1.80 1.61 -1.68
CA PHE A 161 -0.88 0.60 -1.19
C PHE A 161 -0.12 -0.09 -2.32
N ALA A 162 0.96 -0.77 -1.95
CA ALA A 162 1.75 -1.61 -2.83
C ALA A 162 2.15 -2.88 -2.07
N LEU A 163 1.67 -4.05 -2.52
CA LEU A 163 1.96 -5.37 -1.96
C LEU A 163 3.00 -6.09 -2.82
N ASN A 164 4.12 -6.45 -2.21
CA ASN A 164 5.19 -7.18 -2.89
C ASN A 164 4.78 -8.64 -3.08
N CYS A 165 4.58 -9.08 -4.33
CA CYS A 165 4.18 -10.45 -4.65
C CYS A 165 5.42 -11.28 -5.04
N ASP A 166 5.88 -11.15 -6.28
CA ASP A 166 7.07 -11.79 -6.84
C ASP A 166 8.07 -10.78 -7.44
N CYS A 167 7.93 -9.49 -7.09
CA CYS A 167 8.83 -8.44 -7.53
C CYS A 167 10.30 -8.67 -7.12
N ASP A 168 11.21 -8.13 -7.94
CA ASP A 168 12.62 -8.08 -7.60
C ASP A 168 12.87 -7.07 -6.47
N LEU A 169 13.23 -7.59 -5.31
CA LEU A 169 13.50 -6.79 -4.11
C LEU A 169 14.84 -6.04 -4.16
N SER A 170 15.71 -6.34 -5.13
CA SER A 170 17.02 -5.69 -5.27
C SER A 170 16.92 -4.18 -5.47
N ALA A 171 15.82 -3.70 -6.08
CA ALA A 171 15.55 -2.28 -6.28
C ALA A 171 15.43 -1.49 -4.96
N TYR A 172 15.04 -2.13 -3.86
CA TYR A 172 15.01 -1.47 -2.56
C TYR A 172 16.41 -1.20 -2.00
N GLY A 173 17.44 -1.91 -2.46
CA GLY A 173 18.83 -1.73 -2.03
C GLY A 173 19.44 -0.39 -2.46
N SER A 174 18.86 0.28 -3.46
CA SER A 174 19.33 1.58 -3.95
C SER A 174 18.70 2.77 -3.20
N ILE A 175 17.81 2.55 -2.23
CA ILE A 175 17.10 3.62 -1.51
C ILE A 175 17.13 3.38 0.00
N VAL A 176 16.75 4.40 0.78
CA VAL A 176 16.35 4.22 2.18
C VAL A 176 14.81 4.15 2.22
N PRO A 177 14.19 2.96 2.06
CA PRO A 177 12.77 2.85 1.84
C PRO A 177 11.98 3.36 3.05
N CYS A 178 11.05 4.28 2.81
CA CYS A 178 10.29 4.94 3.88
C CYS A 178 11.16 5.65 4.96
N GLY A 179 12.46 5.89 4.73
CA GLY A 179 13.40 6.43 5.72
C GLY A 179 13.76 5.45 6.84
N ILE A 180 13.62 4.14 6.60
CA ILE A 180 13.82 3.09 7.59
C ILE A 180 15.10 2.33 7.26
N THR A 181 16.09 2.39 8.16
CA THR A 181 17.40 1.73 8.00
C THR A 181 17.57 0.47 8.85
N ASP A 182 16.63 0.22 9.78
CA ASP A 182 16.68 -0.85 10.78
C ASP A 182 15.69 -2.00 10.52
N ALA A 183 15.16 -2.09 9.30
CA ALA A 183 14.22 -3.14 8.90
C ALA A 183 14.43 -3.57 7.45
N GLY A 184 13.96 -4.77 7.12
CA GLY A 184 14.00 -5.30 5.75
C GLY A 184 12.75 -4.98 4.94
N VAL A 185 12.81 -5.34 3.67
CA VAL A 185 11.65 -5.47 2.76
C VAL A 185 11.58 -6.94 2.33
N THR A 186 10.37 -7.44 2.08
CA THR A 186 10.13 -8.81 1.62
C THR A 186 8.95 -8.87 0.67
N SER A 187 8.65 -10.06 0.16
CA SER A 187 7.54 -10.34 -0.77
C SER A 187 6.82 -11.63 -0.40
N LEU A 188 5.63 -11.85 -0.94
CA LEU A 188 4.89 -13.10 -0.77
C LEU A 188 5.75 -14.29 -1.19
N SER A 189 6.37 -14.21 -2.36
CA SER A 189 7.22 -15.27 -2.89
C SER A 189 8.41 -15.58 -1.98
N ALA A 190 9.04 -14.54 -1.41
CA ALA A 190 10.19 -14.71 -0.52
C ALA A 190 9.83 -15.37 0.82
N GLU A 191 8.65 -15.09 1.37
CA GLU A 191 8.22 -15.67 2.65
C GLU A 191 7.51 -17.03 2.50
N LEU A 192 6.84 -17.29 1.36
CA LEU A 192 6.18 -18.57 1.07
C LEU A 192 7.13 -19.63 0.49
N GLY A 193 8.23 -19.21 -0.14
CA GLY A 193 9.23 -20.11 -0.73
C GLY A 193 8.88 -20.65 -2.12
N PHE A 194 7.86 -20.10 -2.77
CA PHE A 194 7.47 -20.38 -4.15
C PHE A 194 6.89 -19.13 -4.81
N ALA A 195 6.91 -19.07 -6.15
CA ALA A 195 6.41 -17.93 -6.89
C ALA A 195 4.92 -17.71 -6.59
N THR A 196 4.61 -16.54 -6.04
CA THR A 196 3.26 -16.03 -5.77
C THR A 196 3.18 -14.65 -6.40
N GLY A 197 2.63 -14.60 -7.60
CA GLY A 197 2.57 -13.42 -8.44
C GLY A 197 1.38 -12.53 -8.14
N VAL A 198 1.31 -11.41 -8.86
CA VAL A 198 0.23 -10.43 -8.69
C VAL A 198 -1.15 -11.03 -8.96
N ASP A 199 -1.27 -11.82 -10.04
CA ASP A 199 -2.55 -12.42 -10.45
C ASP A 199 -3.10 -13.42 -9.42
N ASP A 200 -2.23 -14.06 -8.62
CA ASP A 200 -2.65 -14.99 -7.56
C ASP A 200 -3.43 -14.30 -6.43
N VAL A 201 -3.26 -12.99 -6.25
CA VAL A 201 -3.82 -12.25 -5.11
C VAL A 201 -4.79 -11.13 -5.48
N ARG A 202 -4.92 -10.76 -6.76
CA ARG A 202 -5.77 -9.65 -7.24
C ARG A 202 -7.20 -9.70 -6.70
N GLU A 203 -7.86 -10.85 -6.78
CA GLU A 203 -9.25 -11.01 -6.35
C GLU A 203 -9.40 -11.05 -4.82
N ALA A 204 -8.44 -11.65 -4.13
CA ALA A 204 -8.42 -11.68 -2.67
C ALA A 204 -8.24 -10.26 -2.10
N VAL A 205 -7.29 -9.51 -2.65
CA VAL A 205 -7.03 -8.11 -2.29
C VAL A 205 -8.23 -7.23 -2.58
N ALA A 206 -8.85 -7.34 -3.77
CA ALA A 206 -10.06 -6.58 -4.10
C ALA A 206 -11.17 -6.77 -3.06
N ARG A 207 -11.51 -8.03 -2.75
CA ARG A 207 -12.54 -8.35 -1.76
C ARG A 207 -12.19 -7.83 -0.38
N ALA A 208 -10.98 -8.11 0.11
CA ALA A 208 -10.55 -7.70 1.43
C ALA A 208 -10.56 -6.17 1.61
N VAL A 209 -10.16 -5.42 0.58
CA VAL A 209 -10.21 -3.94 0.60
C VAL A 209 -11.65 -3.45 0.68
N VAL A 210 -12.55 -3.98 -0.16
CA VAL A 210 -13.98 -3.60 -0.14
C VAL A 210 -14.58 -3.90 1.24
N ASP A 211 -14.38 -5.13 1.74
CA ASP A 211 -14.91 -5.57 3.04
C ASP A 211 -14.36 -4.73 4.20
N ALA A 212 -13.07 -4.36 4.16
CA ALA A 212 -12.46 -3.51 5.17
C ALA A 212 -13.01 -2.09 5.14
N LEU A 213 -13.23 -1.51 3.95
CA LEU A 213 -13.78 -0.17 3.81
C LEU A 213 -15.25 -0.10 4.27
N ASP A 214 -16.04 -1.14 3.96
CA ASP A 214 -17.43 -1.25 4.40
C ASP A 214 -17.61 -1.69 5.86
N GLY A 215 -16.53 -2.14 6.52
CA GLY A 215 -16.56 -2.56 7.92
C GLY A 215 -17.16 -3.95 8.13
N VAL A 216 -17.24 -4.74 7.05
CA VAL A 216 -17.53 -6.19 7.05
C VAL A 216 -16.34 -6.95 7.62
N LEU A 217 -15.12 -6.64 7.15
CA LEU A 217 -13.88 -7.08 7.77
C LEU A 217 -13.55 -6.13 8.92
N PRO A 218 -13.61 -6.58 10.19
CA PRO A 218 -13.30 -5.72 11.32
C PRO A 218 -11.80 -5.41 11.38
N VAL A 219 -11.45 -4.14 11.60
CA VAL A 219 -10.09 -3.75 12.01
C VAL A 219 -9.80 -4.33 13.40
N ARG A 220 -8.80 -5.19 13.51
CA ARG A 220 -8.37 -5.85 14.76
C ARG A 220 -7.05 -5.25 15.25
N GLU A 221 -6.71 -5.50 16.51
CA GLU A 221 -5.35 -5.21 16.98
C GLU A 221 -4.38 -6.27 16.46
N HIS A 222 -3.34 -5.79 15.76
CA HIS A 222 -2.21 -6.59 15.24
C HIS A 222 -0.89 -5.89 15.60
N SER A 223 -0.85 -5.19 16.72
CA SER A 223 0.22 -4.23 17.03
C SER A 223 1.41 -4.93 17.69
N GLU A 224 2.57 -4.84 17.07
CA GLU A 224 3.85 -5.15 17.69
C GLU A 224 4.55 -3.84 18.10
N PRO A 225 5.15 -3.77 19.31
CA PRO A 225 5.89 -2.60 19.73
C PRO A 225 7.09 -2.39 18.82
N ARG A 226 7.42 -1.12 18.58
CA ARG A 226 8.65 -0.76 17.86
C ARG A 226 9.85 -1.15 18.73
N VAL A 227 10.55 -2.21 18.37
CA VAL A 227 11.86 -2.55 18.93
C VAL A 227 12.92 -1.81 18.12
N PRO A 228 13.68 -0.87 18.71
CA PRO A 228 14.82 -0.27 18.03
C PRO A 228 15.86 -1.36 17.73
N SER A 229 16.48 -1.34 16.55
CA SER A 229 17.73 -2.09 16.39
C SER A 229 18.77 -1.50 17.34
N THR A 230 19.31 -2.32 18.25
CA THR A 230 20.49 -1.95 19.03
C THR A 230 21.62 -1.58 18.06
N PRO A 231 22.34 -0.46 18.29
CA PRO A 231 23.45 -0.05 17.43
C PRO A 231 24.60 -1.07 17.39
#